data_AF-A0A6P0HRH2-F1
#
_entry.id   AF-A0A6P0HRH2-F1
#
_cell.length_a   1.000
_cell.length_b   1.000
_cell.length_c   1.000
_cell.angle_alpha   90.00
_cell.angle_beta   90.00
_cell.angle_gamma   90.00
#
_symmetry.space_group_name_H-M   'P 1'
#
loop_
_entity.id
_entity.type
_entity.pdbx_description
1 polymer ?
#
loop_
_entity_poly.entity_id
_entity_poly.type
_entity_poly.pdbx_seq_one_letter_code
_entity_poly.pdbx_strand_id
1 'polypeptide(L)'
;MRGFGNDSDLTLTYKTQEVLVSLRKNREKHEAAYNKAMSEYRVAIRVELLEKLGVTEEGKDVSHKINTVRPKSFIEYYDEAIELLEHCAEETIQLSRAQANQLLRDKWEWDTDFQRSVANYG
;
A
#
# COMPACT_ATOMS: atom_id res chain seq x y z
N MET A 1 -12.27 38.05 5.12
CA MET A 1 -11.48 36.83 5.47
C MET A 1 -12.23 35.64 4.92
N ARG A 2 -11.67 34.95 3.92
CA ARG A 2 -12.27 33.74 3.34
C ARG A 2 -12.17 32.61 4.37
N GLY A 3 -13.32 31.98 4.66
CA GLY A 3 -13.36 30.78 5.48
C GLY A 3 -12.55 29.68 4.82
N PHE A 4 -11.62 29.11 5.56
CA PHE A 4 -10.98 27.84 5.22
C PHE A 4 -12.06 26.77 5.34
N GLY A 5 -12.66 26.42 4.19
CA GLY A 5 -13.54 25.27 4.08
C GLY A 5 -12.74 24.01 4.38
N ASN A 6 -13.36 23.15 5.18
CA ASN A 6 -12.88 21.83 5.57
C ASN A 6 -12.55 21.01 4.30
N ASP A 7 -11.27 20.88 3.95
CA ASP A 7 -10.81 20.26 2.70
C ASP A 7 -10.91 18.70 2.71
N SER A 8 -11.60 18.13 3.72
CA SER A 8 -11.78 16.69 3.93
C SER A 8 -13.00 16.07 3.24
N ASP A 9 -13.93 16.86 2.69
CA ASP A 9 -15.23 16.37 2.21
C ASP A 9 -15.41 16.37 0.69
N LEU A 10 -14.33 16.41 -0.11
CA LEU A 10 -14.48 16.30 -1.56
C LEU A 10 -14.88 14.87 -1.95
N THR A 11 -16.19 14.64 -2.09
CA THR A 11 -16.79 13.45 -2.71
C THR A 11 -17.06 13.73 -4.18
N LEU A 12 -16.58 12.84 -5.04
CA LEU A 12 -16.80 12.92 -6.48
C LEU A 12 -17.61 11.71 -6.94
N THR A 13 -18.48 11.95 -7.91
CA THR A 13 -19.30 10.90 -8.52
C THR A 13 -18.54 10.27 -9.68
N TYR A 14 -18.49 8.94 -9.71
CA TYR A 14 -17.83 8.15 -10.74
C TYR A 14 -18.80 7.11 -11.29
N LYS A 15 -18.60 6.68 -12.54
CA LYS A 15 -19.37 5.54 -13.07
C LYS A 15 -18.89 4.24 -12.45
N THR A 16 -19.82 3.43 -11.94
CA THR A 16 -19.53 2.17 -11.25
C THR A 16 -18.66 1.25 -12.09
N GLN A 17 -18.98 1.10 -13.38
CA GLN A 17 -18.22 0.25 -14.30
C GLN A 17 -16.80 0.75 -14.56
N GLU A 18 -16.59 2.07 -14.63
CA GLU A 18 -15.24 2.65 -14.81
C GLU A 18 -14.38 2.44 -13.55
N VAL A 19 -15.00 2.49 -12.36
CA VAL A 19 -14.34 2.18 -11.09
C VAL A 19 -13.98 0.69 -11.02
N LEU A 20 -14.90 -0.22 -11.35
CA LEU A 20 -14.63 -1.67 -11.37
C LEU A 20 -13.46 -2.05 -12.28
N VAL A 21 -13.43 -1.50 -13.49
CA VAL A 21 -12.31 -1.71 -14.42
C VAL A 21 -10.98 -1.23 -13.82
N SER A 22 -11.00 -0.07 -13.17
CA SER A 22 -9.81 0.50 -12.53
C SER A 22 -9.35 -0.34 -11.34
N LEU A 23 -10.27 -0.81 -10.49
CA LEU A 23 -9.99 -1.66 -9.34
C LEU A 23 -9.32 -2.97 -9.74
N ARG A 24 -9.88 -3.69 -10.72
CA ARG A 24 -9.32 -4.96 -11.20
C ARG A 24 -7.90 -4.78 -11.75
N LYS A 25 -7.71 -3.74 -12.56
CA LYS A 25 -6.39 -3.40 -13.11
C LYS A 25 -5.38 -3.04 -12.01
N ASN A 26 -5.79 -2.25 -11.02
CA ASN A 26 -4.90 -1.82 -9.94
C ASN A 26 -4.59 -2.97 -8.98
N ARG A 27 -5.55 -3.86 -8.72
CA ARG A 27 -5.34 -5.08 -7.93
C ARG A 27 -4.23 -5.95 -8.52
N GLU A 28 -4.30 -6.25 -9.82
CA GLU A 28 -3.28 -7.05 -10.52
C GLU A 28 -1.90 -6.39 -10.46
N LYS A 29 -1.86 -5.06 -10.69
CA LYS A 29 -0.63 -4.28 -10.61
C LYS A 29 -0.03 -4.30 -9.20
N HIS A 30 -0.87 -4.12 -8.16
CA HIS A 30 -0.46 -4.12 -6.76
C HIS A 30 0.05 -5.50 -6.35
N GLU A 31 -0.62 -6.58 -6.77
CA GLU A 31 -0.18 -7.95 -6.52
C GLU A 31 1.20 -8.23 -7.11
N ALA A 32 1.44 -7.83 -8.36
CA ALA A 32 2.74 -7.97 -9.00
C ALA A 32 3.83 -7.17 -8.26
N ALA A 33 3.54 -5.92 -7.88
CA ALA A 33 4.47 -5.06 -7.15
C ALA A 33 4.78 -5.62 -5.75
N TYR A 34 3.77 -6.09 -5.03
CA TYR A 34 3.90 -6.71 -3.71
C TYR A 34 4.73 -8.00 -3.79
N ASN A 35 4.47 -8.87 -4.75
CA ASN A 35 5.22 -10.11 -4.92
C ASN A 35 6.70 -9.85 -5.22
N LYS A 36 6.98 -8.84 -6.06
CA LYS A 36 8.35 -8.39 -6.31
C LYS A 36 9.01 -7.87 -5.03
N ALA A 37 8.36 -6.96 -4.30
CA ALA A 37 8.87 -6.40 -3.05
C ALA A 37 9.08 -7.47 -1.97
N MET A 38 8.21 -8.48 -1.90
CA MET A 38 8.35 -9.61 -0.99
C MET A 38 9.55 -10.50 -1.33
N SER A 39 9.89 -10.65 -2.62
CA SER A 39 11.10 -11.36 -3.03
C SER A 39 12.36 -10.62 -2.55
N GLU A 40 12.41 -9.31 -2.78
CA GLU A 40 13.53 -8.45 -2.34
C GLU A 40 13.64 -8.41 -0.81
N TYR A 41 12.52 -8.31 -0.09
CA TYR A 41 12.45 -8.41 1.36
C TYR A 41 13.05 -9.71 1.90
N ARG A 42 12.74 -10.85 1.27
CA ARG A 42 13.28 -12.17 1.68
C ARG A 42 14.79 -12.26 1.50
N VAL A 43 15.35 -11.58 0.49
CA VAL A 43 16.80 -11.48 0.32
C VAL A 43 17.39 -10.59 1.41
N ALA A 44 16.81 -9.42 1.65
CA ALA A 44 17.29 -8.47 2.66
C ALA A 44 17.29 -9.07 4.08
N ILE A 45 16.19 -9.73 4.47
CA ILE A 45 16.11 -10.36 5.80
C ILE A 45 17.12 -11.49 5.96
N ARG A 46 17.40 -12.25 4.90
CA ARG A 46 18.41 -13.30 4.93
C ARG A 46 19.80 -12.71 5.17
N VAL A 47 20.14 -11.60 4.52
CA VAL A 47 21.43 -10.91 4.72
C VAL A 47 21.54 -10.44 6.18
N GLU A 48 20.52 -9.73 6.67
CA GLU A 48 20.51 -9.24 8.06
C GLU A 48 20.65 -10.38 9.09
N LEU A 49 19.98 -11.51 8.87
CA LEU A 49 20.07 -12.68 9.76
C LEU A 49 21.45 -13.34 9.71
N LEU A 50 22.08 -13.43 8.54
CA LEU A 50 23.43 -14.00 8.41
C LEU A 50 24.49 -13.13 9.07
N GLU A 51 24.38 -11.81 8.94
CA GLU A 51 25.25 -10.86 9.64
C GLU A 51 25.14 -11.02 11.16
N LYS A 52 23.91 -11.10 11.67
CA LYS A 52 23.65 -11.33 13.09
C LYS A 52 24.21 -12.67 13.57
N LEU A 53 24.07 -13.74 12.78
CA LEU A 53 24.64 -15.04 13.09
C LEU A 53 26.18 -14.97 13.18
N GLY A 54 26.84 -14.33 12.22
CA GLY A 54 28.29 -14.15 12.26
C GLY A 54 28.78 -13.41 13.51
N VAL A 55 28.07 -12.37 13.94
CA VAL A 55 28.38 -11.65 15.20
C VAL A 55 28.28 -12.58 16.41
N THR A 56 27.27 -13.45 16.46
CA THR A 56 27.13 -14.42 17.57
C THR A 56 28.18 -15.52 17.53
N GLU A 57 28.61 -15.96 16.35
CA GLU A 57 29.69 -16.94 16.19
C GLU A 57 31.04 -16.39 16.66
N GLU A 58 31.25 -15.07 16.57
CA GLU A 58 32.40 -14.37 17.16
C GLU A 58 32.29 -14.19 18.69
N GLY A 59 31.22 -14.66 19.33
CA GLY A 59 30.99 -14.53 20.77
C GLY A 59 30.58 -13.13 21.22
N LYS A 60 30.11 -12.28 20.30
CA LYS A 60 29.66 -10.92 20.59
C LYS A 60 28.14 -10.87 20.75
N ASP A 61 27.67 -9.92 21.56
CA ASP A 61 26.24 -9.65 21.69
C ASP A 61 25.65 -9.08 20.40
N VAL A 62 24.44 -9.52 20.07
CA VAL A 62 23.71 -9.09 18.87
C VAL A 62 22.34 -8.51 19.23
N SER A 63 21.89 -7.56 18.41
CA SER A 63 20.51 -7.05 18.52
C SER A 63 19.50 -8.11 18.09
N HIS A 64 18.49 -8.34 18.92
CA HIS A 64 17.34 -9.21 18.62
C HIS A 64 16.27 -8.57 17.72
N LYS A 65 16.43 -7.28 17.34
CA LYS A 65 15.49 -6.59 16.46
C LYS A 65 15.85 -6.80 14.99
N ILE A 66 14.83 -7.02 14.17
CA ILE A 66 14.93 -6.99 12.72
C ILE A 66 14.56 -5.58 12.25
N ASN A 67 15.44 -4.95 11.48
CA ASN A 67 15.22 -3.61 10.96
C ASN A 67 14.62 -3.60 9.55
N THR A 68 14.73 -4.70 8.81
CA THR A 68 14.14 -4.82 7.48
C THR A 68 12.61 -4.68 7.53
N VAL A 69 12.07 -3.66 6.84
CA VAL A 69 10.62 -3.38 6.79
C VAL A 69 9.92 -4.41 5.90
N ARG A 70 8.89 -5.06 6.46
CA ARG A 70 8.07 -6.02 5.72
C ARG A 70 7.05 -5.30 4.82
N PRO A 71 7.00 -5.60 3.51
CA PRO A 71 5.94 -5.09 2.63
C PRO A 71 4.55 -5.49 3.13
N LYS A 72 3.57 -4.60 2.94
CA LYS A 72 2.17 -4.82 3.32
C LYS A 72 1.30 -5.03 2.08
N SER A 73 0.43 -6.03 2.13
CA SER A 73 -0.56 -6.29 1.08
C SER A 73 -1.85 -5.52 1.36
N PHE A 74 -2.47 -5.02 0.30
CA PHE A 74 -3.79 -4.39 0.30
C PHE A 74 -4.73 -5.05 -0.72
N ILE A 75 -4.39 -6.27 -1.16
CA ILE A 75 -5.18 -7.02 -2.14
C ILE A 75 -6.59 -7.28 -1.60
N GLU A 76 -6.74 -7.62 -0.31
CA GLU A 76 -8.04 -7.84 0.33
C GLU A 76 -8.97 -6.63 0.22
N TYR A 77 -8.44 -5.40 0.38
CA TYR A 77 -9.24 -4.19 0.21
C TYR A 77 -9.74 -3.99 -1.23
N TYR A 78 -8.94 -4.41 -2.21
CA TYR A 78 -9.38 -4.41 -3.61
C TYR A 78 -10.45 -5.48 -3.85
N ASP A 79 -10.27 -6.68 -3.31
CA ASP A 79 -11.23 -7.79 -3.44
C ASP A 79 -12.59 -7.40 -2.86
N GLU A 80 -12.61 -6.86 -1.64
CA GLU A 80 -13.84 -6.37 -0.99
C GLU A 80 -14.52 -5.26 -1.81
N ALA A 81 -13.75 -4.28 -2.30
CA ALA A 81 -14.30 -3.18 -3.11
C ALA A 81 -14.87 -3.67 -4.45
N ILE A 82 -14.24 -4.66 -5.08
CA ILE A 82 -14.71 -5.26 -6.32
C ILE A 82 -16.01 -6.01 -6.08
N GLU A 83 -16.07 -6.87 -5.05
CA GLU A 83 -17.26 -7.65 -4.69
C GLU A 83 -18.47 -6.73 -4.45
N LEU A 84 -18.29 -5.67 -3.65
CA LEU A 84 -19.36 -4.71 -3.36
C LEU A 84 -19.88 -4.01 -4.63
N LEU A 85 -18.98 -3.61 -5.53
CA LEU A 85 -19.36 -2.88 -6.74
C LEU A 85 -19.92 -3.80 -7.84
N GLU A 86 -19.54 -5.07 -7.87
CA GLU A 86 -20.12 -6.07 -8.79
C GLU A 86 -21.60 -6.34 -8.48
N HIS A 87 -21.98 -6.25 -7.21
CA HIS A 87 -23.36 -6.38 -6.76
C HIS A 87 -24.13 -5.04 -6.72
N CYS A 88 -23.46 -3.93 -7.02
CA CYS A 88 -24.08 -2.60 -7.02
C CYS A 88 -24.92 -2.40 -8.30
N ALA A 89 -26.22 -2.12 -8.14
CA ALA A 89 -27.12 -1.82 -9.25
C ALA A 89 -27.06 -0.35 -9.72
N GLU A 90 -26.38 0.52 -8.97
CA GLU A 90 -26.29 1.95 -9.29
C GLU A 90 -25.30 2.20 -10.44
N GLU A 91 -25.67 3.06 -11.40
CA GLU A 91 -24.79 3.44 -12.51
C GLU A 91 -23.59 4.28 -12.06
N THR A 92 -23.74 4.97 -10.93
CA THR A 92 -22.72 5.85 -10.38
C THR A 92 -22.56 5.65 -8.89
N ILE A 93 -21.33 5.76 -8.39
CA ILE A 93 -21.01 5.76 -6.97
C ILE A 93 -20.31 7.06 -6.57
N GLN A 94 -20.37 7.38 -5.28
CA GLN A 94 -19.62 8.48 -4.70
C GLN A 94 -18.38 7.94 -3.99
N LEU A 95 -17.22 8.48 -4.33
CA LEU A 95 -15.98 8.19 -3.64
C LEU A 95 -15.43 9.47 -3.04
N SER A 96 -14.98 9.41 -1.79
CA SER A 96 -14.17 10.48 -1.22
C SER A 96 -12.84 10.57 -1.94
N ARG A 97 -12.20 11.74 -1.89
CA ARG A 97 -10.85 11.94 -2.41
C ARG A 97 -9.84 10.91 -1.88
N ALA A 98 -9.97 10.51 -0.61
CA ALA A 98 -9.12 9.50 0.01
C ALA A 98 -9.33 8.12 -0.63
N GLN A 99 -10.60 7.69 -0.75
CA GLN A 99 -10.95 6.42 -1.41
C GLN A 99 -10.53 6.41 -2.88
N ALA A 100 -10.74 7.50 -3.61
CA ALA A 100 -10.31 7.62 -5.00
C ALA A 100 -8.78 7.53 -5.14
N ASN A 101 -8.00 8.11 -4.22
CA ASN A 101 -6.54 7.98 -4.24
C ASN A 101 -6.08 6.53 -3.97
N GLN A 102 -6.70 5.85 -3.01
CA GLN A 102 -6.35 4.47 -2.68
C GLN A 102 -6.77 3.51 -3.80
N LEU A 103 -8.05 3.50 -4.15
CA LEU A 103 -8.65 2.51 -5.04
C LEU A 103 -8.36 2.77 -6.52
N LEU A 104 -8.38 4.04 -6.96
CA LEU A 104 -8.17 4.38 -8.38
C LEU A 104 -6.71 4.69 -8.72
N ARG A 105 -5.91 5.14 -7.74
CA ARG A 105 -4.52 5.55 -7.98
C ARG A 105 -3.49 4.66 -7.30
N ASP A 106 -3.93 3.62 -6.57
CA ASP A 106 -3.05 2.71 -5.83
C ASP A 106 -2.16 3.45 -4.81
N LYS A 107 -2.64 4.60 -4.32
CA LYS A 107 -1.95 5.44 -3.35
C LYS A 107 -2.52 5.19 -1.97
N TRP A 108 -1.97 4.19 -1.33
CA TRP A 108 -2.30 3.85 0.06
C TRP A 108 -1.52 4.75 1.02
N GLU A 109 -2.11 5.10 2.16
CA GLU A 109 -1.51 6.09 3.07
C GLU A 109 -0.10 5.71 3.57
N TRP A 110 0.24 4.42 3.60
CA TRP A 110 1.59 3.94 3.91
C TRP A 110 2.64 4.31 2.84
N ASP A 111 2.25 4.55 1.59
CA ASP A 111 3.17 5.00 0.52
C ASP A 111 3.74 6.40 0.85
N THR A 112 2.96 7.24 1.56
CA THR A 112 3.43 8.56 2.02
C THR A 112 4.51 8.46 3.10
N ASP A 113 4.42 7.51 4.01
CA ASP A 113 5.41 7.31 5.08
C ASP A 113 6.63 6.52 4.56
N PHE A 114 6.43 5.56 3.66
CA PHE A 114 7.51 4.83 3.00
C PHE A 114 8.33 5.73 2.06
N GLN A 115 7.69 6.57 1.23
CA GLN A 115 8.43 7.50 0.37
C GLN A 115 9.14 8.61 1.15
N ARG A 116 8.59 9.07 2.30
CA ARG A 116 9.34 9.93 3.21
C ARG A 116 10.55 9.23 3.83
N SER A 117 10.41 7.95 4.16
CA SER A 117 11.54 7.17 4.67
C SER A 117 12.64 7.00 3.63
N VAL A 118 12.31 6.79 2.35
CA VAL A 118 13.28 6.64 1.26
C VAL A 118 13.91 7.98 0.86
N ALA A 119 13.16 9.09 0.91
CA ALA A 119 13.69 10.43 0.62
C ALA A 119 14.72 10.93 1.66
N ASN A 120 14.71 10.38 2.87
CA ASN A 120 15.72 10.68 3.90
C ASN A 120 17.03 9.87 3.75
N TYR A 121 17.10 8.95 2.78
CA TYR A 121 18.33 8.25 2.39
C TYR A 121 18.94 8.80 1.08
N GLY A 122 18.45 9.95 0.60
CA GLY A 122 19.01 10.70 -0.53
C GLY A 122 20.06 11.72 -0.12
#